data_AF-E8WYF6-F1
#
_entry.id   AF-E8WYF6-F1
#
_cell.length_a   1.000
_cell.length_b   1.000
_cell.length_c   1.000
_cell.angle_alpha   90.00
_cell.angle_beta   90.00
_cell.angle_gamma   90.00
#
_symmetry.space_group_name_H-M   'P 1'
#
loop_
_entity.id
_entity.type
_entity.pdbx_description
1 polymer ?
#
loop_
_entity_poly.entity_id
_entity_poly.type
_entity_poly.pdbx_seq_one_letter_code
_entity_poly.pdbx_strand_id
1 'polypeptide(L)'
;MSTTRFTTTLNALKEGAKSFTVEKATANIEGWEEYLSKHDHEGVKKVVQDLGKLKKLLHAPELDGEAIKTLIHKLGKDTVAVAGDEETATATHIKELGQALSAA
;
A
#
# COMPACT_ATOMS: atom_id res chain seq x y z
N MET A 1 13.08 -10.59 5.03
CA MET A 1 11.72 -11.01 4.63
C MET A 1 11.41 -10.44 3.27
N SER A 2 10.71 -11.19 2.43
CA SER A 2 10.91 -11.30 0.98
C SER A 2 10.48 -10.08 0.15
N THR A 3 11.43 -9.47 -0.55
CA THR A 3 11.21 -8.51 -1.65
C THR A 3 10.34 -9.08 -2.78
N THR A 4 10.19 -10.40 -2.87
CA THR A 4 9.31 -11.06 -3.84
C THR A 4 7.84 -10.70 -3.66
N ARG A 5 7.33 -10.65 -2.42
CA ARG A 5 5.93 -10.29 -2.15
C ARG A 5 5.65 -8.84 -2.55
N PHE A 6 6.65 -7.99 -2.32
CA PHE A 6 6.66 -6.58 -2.70
C PHE A 6 6.52 -6.43 -4.22
N THR A 7 7.38 -7.08 -5.01
CA THR A 7 7.33 -7.00 -6.48
C THR A 7 6.03 -7.59 -7.04
N THR A 8 5.53 -8.68 -6.47
CA THR A 8 4.24 -9.29 -6.87
C THR A 8 3.07 -8.33 -6.64
N THR A 9 3.06 -7.61 -5.52
CA THR A 9 2.01 -6.62 -5.22
C THR A 9 2.07 -5.44 -6.20
N LEU A 10 3.28 -4.93 -6.45
CA LEU A 10 3.54 -3.84 -7.40
C LEU A 10 3.11 -4.17 -8.83
N ASN A 11 3.43 -5.38 -9.30
CA ASN A 11 3.06 -5.83 -10.64
C ASN A 11 1.54 -6.00 -10.75
N ALA A 12 0.88 -6.52 -9.72
CA ALA A 12 -0.57 -6.69 -9.74
C ALA A 12 -1.34 -5.35 -9.73
N LEU A 13 -0.82 -4.32 -9.04
CA LEU A 13 -1.36 -2.97 -9.10
C LEU A 13 -1.18 -2.35 -10.50
N LYS A 14 -0.03 -2.61 -11.15
CA LYS A 14 0.29 -2.11 -12.50
C LYS A 14 -0.46 -2.82 -13.64
N GLU A 15 -0.74 -4.11 -13.51
CA GLU A 15 -1.43 -4.91 -14.53
C GLU A 15 -2.95 -4.71 -14.55
N GLY A 16 -3.49 -3.96 -13.58
CA GLY A 16 -4.92 -3.76 -13.37
C GLY A 16 -5.55 -4.98 -12.72
N ALA A 17 -6.43 -4.76 -11.75
CA ALA A 17 -6.96 -5.73 -10.78
C ALA A 17 -7.80 -6.90 -11.33
N LYS A 18 -7.63 -7.33 -12.58
CA LYS A 18 -8.38 -8.42 -13.22
C LYS A 18 -8.16 -9.80 -12.57
N SER A 19 -7.11 -9.97 -11.76
CA SER A 19 -6.79 -11.25 -11.06
C SER A 19 -6.65 -11.11 -9.54
N PHE A 20 -6.96 -9.94 -8.98
CA PHE A 20 -6.68 -9.62 -7.59
C PHE A 20 -7.91 -9.87 -6.72
N THR A 21 -7.99 -11.06 -6.11
CA THR A 21 -9.04 -11.36 -5.13
C THR A 21 -8.88 -10.47 -3.90
N VAL A 22 -9.98 -10.20 -3.20
CA VAL A 22 -9.98 -9.46 -1.92
C VAL A 22 -8.98 -10.08 -0.94
N GLU A 23 -8.88 -11.41 -0.89
CA GLU A 23 -7.92 -12.13 -0.03
C GLU A 23 -6.46 -11.82 -0.36
N LYS A 24 -6.09 -11.79 -1.65
CA LYS A 24 -4.73 -11.43 -2.08
C LYS A 24 -4.42 -9.97 -1.77
N ALA A 25 -5.38 -9.07 -1.98
CA ALA A 25 -5.24 -7.66 -1.64
C ALA A 25 -5.03 -7.47 -0.13
N THR A 26 -5.82 -8.17 0.68
CA THR A 26 -5.76 -8.19 2.15
C THR A 26 -4.40 -8.68 2.63
N ALA A 27 -3.95 -9.83 2.13
CA ALA A 27 -2.67 -10.39 2.52
C ALA A 27 -1.50 -9.46 2.18
N ASN A 28 -1.56 -8.79 1.03
CA ASN A 28 -0.53 -7.82 0.65
C ASN A 28 -0.55 -6.56 1.53
N ILE A 29 -1.73 -6.04 1.84
CA ILE A 29 -1.88 -4.93 2.80
C ILE A 29 -1.27 -5.33 4.16
N GLU A 30 -1.55 -6.51 4.66
CA GLU A 30 -1.03 -6.99 5.96
C GLU A 30 0.50 -7.15 5.95
N GLY A 31 1.07 -7.63 4.84
CA GLY A 31 2.53 -7.66 4.68
C GLY A 31 3.16 -6.27 4.74
N TRP A 32 2.46 -5.27 4.22
CA TRP A 32 2.88 -3.87 4.29
C TRP A 32 2.72 -3.27 5.68
N GLU A 33 1.60 -3.51 6.34
CA GLU A 33 1.38 -3.12 7.73
C GLU A 33 2.50 -3.69 8.62
N GLU A 34 2.84 -4.97 8.46
CA GLU A 34 3.91 -5.63 9.21
C GLU A 34 5.29 -5.02 8.91
N TYR A 35 5.63 -4.84 7.63
CA TYR A 35 6.92 -4.25 7.23
C TYR A 35 7.08 -2.83 7.78
N LEU A 36 6.07 -1.99 7.59
CA LEU A 36 6.08 -0.59 8.00
C LEU A 36 6.03 -0.43 9.52
N SER A 37 5.35 -1.31 10.25
CA SER A 37 5.31 -1.27 11.71
C SER A 37 6.69 -1.45 12.38
N LYS A 38 7.66 -2.02 11.67
CA LYS A 38 9.04 -2.19 12.15
C LYS A 38 9.87 -0.90 12.06
N HIS A 39 9.31 0.15 11.47
CA HIS A 39 9.97 1.46 11.30
C HIS A 39 9.27 2.50 12.18
N ASP A 40 9.98 3.04 13.18
CA ASP A 40 9.43 4.02 14.12
C ASP A 40 9.59 5.45 13.57
N HIS A 41 8.79 5.77 12.55
CA HIS A 41 8.70 7.10 11.95
C HIS A 41 7.24 7.55 11.95
N GLU A 42 6.97 8.80 12.36
CA GLU A 42 5.60 9.30 12.52
C GLU A 42 4.80 9.26 11.21
N GLY A 43 5.46 9.56 10.09
CA GLY A 43 4.88 9.43 8.76
C GLY A 43 4.48 7.99 8.41
N VAL A 44 5.25 6.99 8.86
CA VAL A 44 4.97 5.58 8.61
C VAL A 44 3.72 5.11 9.36
N LYS A 45 3.49 5.62 10.59
CA LYS A 45 2.28 5.32 11.37
C LYS A 45 1.00 5.71 10.63
N LYS A 46 1.00 6.86 9.95
CA LYS A 46 -0.14 7.31 9.13
C LYS A 46 -0.39 6.38 7.93
N VAL A 47 0.67 5.94 7.25
CA VAL A 47 0.56 4.99 6.12
C VAL A 47 -0.04 3.66 6.58
N VAL A 48 0.42 3.11 7.72
CA VAL A 48 -0.15 1.89 8.31
C VAL A 48 -1.65 2.07 8.64
N GLN A 49 -2.05 3.21 9.19
CA GLN A 49 -3.47 3.49 9.47
C GLN A 49 -4.33 3.53 8.20
N ASP A 50 -3.84 4.17 7.13
CA ASP A 50 -4.58 4.26 5.87
C ASP A 50 -4.63 2.89 5.15
N LEU A 51 -3.59 2.07 5.26
CA LEU A 51 -3.59 0.67 4.80
C LEU A 51 -4.69 -0.14 5.52
N GLY A 52 -4.83 0.02 6.82
CA GLY A 52 -5.90 -0.60 7.59
C GLY A 52 -7.30 -0.14 7.16
N LYS A 53 -7.47 1.12 6.75
CA LYS A 53 -8.75 1.61 6.17
C LYS A 53 -9.03 0.96 4.81
N LEU A 54 -8.02 0.83 3.96
CA LEU A 54 -8.16 0.17 2.66
C LEU A 54 -8.59 -1.29 2.84
N LYS A 55 -7.97 -2.01 3.78
CA LYS A 55 -8.38 -3.37 4.14
C LYS A 55 -9.86 -3.45 4.53
N LYS A 56 -10.34 -2.51 5.36
CA LYS A 56 -11.76 -2.46 5.76
C LYS A 56 -12.70 -2.22 4.58
N LEU A 57 -12.35 -1.31 3.66
CA LEU A 57 -13.17 -1.06 2.47
C LEU A 57 -13.26 -2.28 1.56
N LEU A 58 -12.17 -3.04 1.42
CA LEU A 58 -12.16 -4.28 0.63
C LEU A 58 -13.00 -5.41 1.24
N HIS A 59 -13.28 -5.34 2.54
CA HIS A 59 -14.09 -6.32 3.28
C HIS A 59 -15.53 -5.83 3.53
N ALA A 60 -15.88 -4.65 3.01
CA ALA A 60 -17.22 -4.12 3.15
C ALA A 60 -18.24 -5.03 2.40
N PRO A 61 -19.48 -5.17 2.90
CA PRO A 61 -20.51 -5.97 2.26
C PRO A 61 -20.87 -5.45 0.85
N GLU A 62 -20.72 -4.15 0.62
CA GLU A 62 -20.71 -3.54 -0.71
C GLU A 62 -19.41 -2.77 -0.93
N LEU A 63 -18.78 -3.01 -2.07
CA LEU A 63 -17.55 -2.33 -2.45
C LEU A 63 -17.86 -0.96 -3.05
N ASP A 64 -17.48 0.09 -2.33
CA ASP A 64 -17.47 1.45 -2.86
C ASP A 64 -16.17 1.66 -3.68
N GLY A 65 -16.26 1.40 -4.98
CA GLY A 65 -15.13 1.52 -5.90
C GLY A 65 -14.54 2.93 -5.98
N GLU A 66 -15.35 3.97 -5.78
CA GLU A 66 -14.88 5.36 -5.81
C GLU A 66 -14.13 5.71 -4.52
N ALA A 67 -14.64 5.29 -3.37
CA ALA A 67 -13.96 5.45 -2.09
C ALA A 67 -12.64 4.66 -2.04
N ILE A 68 -12.63 3.43 -2.57
CA ILE A 68 -11.42 2.60 -2.68
C ILE A 68 -10.38 3.30 -3.56
N LYS A 69 -10.76 3.76 -4.75
CA LYS A 69 -9.85 4.46 -5.68
C LYS A 69 -9.31 5.75 -5.07
N THR A 70 -10.17 6.54 -4.44
CA THR A 70 -9.79 7.77 -3.75
C THR A 70 -8.78 7.50 -2.64
N LEU A 71 -9.02 6.47 -1.83
CA LEU A 71 -8.11 6.08 -0.76
C LEU A 71 -6.77 5.59 -1.31
N ILE A 72 -6.77 4.78 -2.38
CA ILE A 72 -5.55 4.28 -3.03
C ILE A 72 -4.67 5.44 -3.53
N HIS A 73 -5.24 6.42 -4.24
CA HIS A 73 -4.49 7.60 -4.69
C HIS A 73 -3.96 8.43 -3.51
N LYS A 74 -4.76 8.62 -2.45
CA LYS A 74 -4.31 9.33 -1.24
C LYS A 74 -3.15 8.60 -0.58
N LEU A 75 -3.27 7.28 -0.41
CA LEU A 75 -2.27 6.43 0.21
C LEU A 75 -0.97 6.46 -0.59
N GLY A 76 -1.05 6.48 -1.92
CA GLY A 76 0.10 6.66 -2.79
C GLY A 76 0.86 7.96 -2.52
N LYS A 77 0.16 9.10 -2.49
CA LYS A 77 0.76 10.42 -2.21
C LYS A 77 1.37 10.50 -0.81
N ASP A 78 0.62 10.07 0.21
CA ASP A 78 1.08 10.08 1.59
C ASP A 78 2.31 9.17 1.75
N THR A 79 2.33 7.99 1.11
CA THR A 79 3.45 7.06 1.18
C THR A 79 4.71 7.60 0.50
N VAL A 80 4.60 8.23 -0.69
CA VAL A 80 5.76 8.90 -1.32
C VAL A 80 6.31 10.01 -0.44
N ALA A 81 5.45 10.81 0.19
CA ALA A 81 5.89 11.89 1.08
C ALA A 81 6.64 11.37 2.32
N VAL A 82 6.28 10.17 2.80
CA VAL A 82 6.92 9.54 3.97
C VAL A 82 8.31 8.98 3.65
N ALA A 83 8.61 8.67 2.39
CA ALA A 83 9.95 8.23 1.99
C ALA A 83 11.01 9.32 2.20
N GLY A 84 10.64 10.61 2.24
CA GLY A 84 11.57 11.72 2.41
C GLY A 84 12.67 11.78 1.32
N ASP A 85 13.69 12.61 1.53
CA ASP A 85 14.91 12.66 0.71
C ASP A 85 15.98 11.63 1.15
N GLU A 86 15.67 10.76 2.12
CA GLU A 86 16.62 9.79 2.64
C GLU A 86 16.82 8.62 1.67
N GLU A 87 18.06 8.34 1.26
CA GLU A 87 18.39 7.16 0.45
C GLU A 87 18.62 5.91 1.33
N THR A 88 17.58 5.48 2.05
CA THR A 88 17.58 4.16 2.69
C THR A 88 16.83 3.15 1.83
N ALA A 89 17.21 1.86 1.90
CA ALA A 89 16.48 0.80 1.21
C ALA A 89 14.99 0.77 1.60
N THR A 90 14.67 1.15 2.85
CA THR A 90 13.29 1.32 3.31
C THR A 90 12.59 2.47 2.60
N ALA A 91 13.23 3.64 2.50
CA ALA A 91 12.69 4.79 1.79
C ALA A 91 12.46 4.48 0.30
N THR A 92 13.36 3.75 -0.35
CA THR A 92 13.18 3.28 -1.74
C THR A 92 11.92 2.42 -1.87
N HIS A 93 11.76 1.39 -1.03
CA HIS A 93 10.58 0.52 -1.08
C HIS A 93 9.27 1.26 -0.75
N ILE A 94 9.30 2.21 0.21
CA ILE A 94 8.17 3.08 0.54
C ILE A 94 7.80 3.95 -0.68
N LYS A 95 8.78 4.57 -1.33
CA LYS A 95 8.57 5.40 -2.53
C LYS A 95 7.96 4.60 -3.68
N GLU A 96 8.49 3.42 -3.94
CA GLU A 96 7.98 2.52 -4.98
C GLU A 96 6.55 2.04 -4.69
N LEU A 97 6.21 1.74 -3.43
CA LEU A 97 4.84 1.46 -3.02
C LEU A 97 3.93 2.67 -3.29
N GLY A 98 4.36 3.85 -2.87
CA GLY A 98 3.57 5.07 -3.03
C GLY A 98 3.31 5.42 -4.50
N GLN A 99 4.30 5.20 -5.36
CA GLN A 99 4.16 5.38 -6.81
C GLN A 99 3.19 4.35 -7.42
N ALA A 100 3.26 3.08 -7.01
CA ALA A 100 2.35 2.04 -7.48
C ALA A 100 0.89 2.35 -7.14
N LEU A 101 0.64 2.75 -5.90
CA LEU A 101 -0.69 3.10 -5.42
C LEU A 101 -1.20 4.39 -6.07
N SER A 102 -0.33 5.36 -6.35
CA SER A 102 -0.75 6.58 -7.03
C SER A 102 -1.19 6.33 -8.48
N ALA A 103 -0.70 5.27 -9.10
CA ALA A 103 -0.94 4.94 -10.51
C ALA A 103 -2.06 3.89 -10.75
N ALA A 104 -2.58 3.27 -9.69
CA ALA A 104 -3.68 2.31 -9.73
C ALA A 104 -5.05 3.01 -9.83
#